data_AF-A0A6B8MG09-F1
#
_entry.id   AF-A0A6B8MG09-F1
#
_cell.length_a   1.000
_cell.length_b   1.000
_cell.length_c   1.000
_cell.angle_alpha   90.00
_cell.angle_beta   90.00
_cell.angle_gamma   90.00
#
_symmetry.space_group_name_H-M   'P 1'
#
loop_
_entity.id
_entity.type
_entity.pdbx_description
1 polymer ?
#
loop_
_entity_poly.entity_id
_entity_poly.type
_entity_poly.pdbx_seq_one_letter_code
_entity_poly.pdbx_strand_id
1 'polypeptide(L)' 'MPPFEGGLAMFLIGAYFQFFFDGNKHTSRHMMNGWLMRHGYNPISIPAARALDFNSKMVRFYHSKDANEMMAFLAECYTL' A
#
# COMPACT_ATOMS: atom_id res chain seq x y z
N MET A 1 10.12 -2.21 -12.65
CA MET A 1 9.37 -2.97 -11.64
C MET A 1 8.07 -3.44 -12.28
N PRO A 2 7.69 -4.73 -12.13
CA PRO A 2 6.38 -5.24 -12.52
C PRO A 2 5.23 -4.33 -12.09
N PRO A 3 4.13 -4.20 -12.87
CA PRO A 3 3.07 -3.23 -12.57
C PRO A 3 2.44 -3.44 -11.18
N PHE A 4 2.27 -4.69 -10.75
CA PHE A 4 1.71 -5.01 -9.43
C PHE A 4 2.58 -4.45 -8.30
N GLU A 5 3.87 -4.82 -8.26
CA GLU A 5 4.85 -4.32 -7.30
C GLU A 5 4.99 -2.79 -7.37
N GLY A 6 4.95 -2.22 -8.58
CA GLY A 6 4.97 -0.78 -8.78
C GLY A 6 3.79 -0.06 -8.13
N GLY A 7 2.59 -0.64 -8.18
CA GLY A 7 1.41 -0.11 -7.48
C GLY A 7 1.59 -0.13 -5.96
N LEU A 8 2.07 -1.25 -5.41
CA LEU A 8 2.32 -1.38 -3.96
C LEU A 8 3.39 -0.38 -3.49
N ALA A 9 4.47 -0.24 -4.27
CA ALA A 9 5.54 0.71 -3.98
C ALA A 9 5.03 2.16 -4.03
N MET A 10 4.17 2.52 -5.00
CA MET A 10 3.55 3.84 -5.06
C MET A 10 2.75 4.17 -3.79
N PHE A 11 1.99 3.20 -3.25
CA PHE A 11 1.28 3.42 -1.99
C PHE A 11 2.26 3.76 -0.86
N LEU A 12 3.35 3.00 -0.71
CA LEU A 12 4.31 3.19 0.37
C LEU A 12 5.11 4.49 0.24
N ILE A 13 5.50 4.86 -0.98
CA ILE A 13 6.18 6.13 -1.28
C ILE A 13 5.28 7.29 -0.89
N GLY A 14 4.03 7.30 -1.35
CA GLY A 14 3.09 8.38 -1.01
C GLY A 14 2.73 8.43 0.48
N ALA A 15 2.64 7.28 1.14
CA ALA A 15 2.47 7.20 2.59
C ALA A 15 3.72 7.67 3.36
N TYR A 16 4.93 7.54 2.81
CA TYR A 16 6.16 7.95 3.48
C TYR A 16 6.49 9.43 3.29
N PHE A 17 6.45 9.94 2.07
CA PHE A 17 6.88 11.30 1.75
C PHE A 17 5.86 12.39 2.13
N GLN A 18 4.60 12.02 2.39
CA GLN A 18 3.56 12.94 2.87
C GLN A 18 3.44 14.22 2.00
N PHE A 19 3.14 14.07 0.71
CA PHE A 19 3.04 15.19 -0.24
C PHE A 19 1.94 16.22 0.08
N PHE A 20 0.92 15.82 0.82
CA PHE A 20 -0.21 16.66 1.23
C PHE A 20 -0.18 16.95 2.73
N PHE A 21 -0.91 17.98 3.17
CA PHE A 21 -1.07 18.28 4.60
C PHE A 21 -1.73 17.14 5.39
N ASP A 22 -2.74 16.49 4.80
CA ASP A 22 -3.39 15.29 5.32
C ASP A 22 -3.90 14.41 4.16
N GLY A 23 -4.31 13.18 4.46
CA GLY A 23 -4.94 12.26 3.51
C GLY A 23 -3.96 11.43 2.66
N ASN A 24 -2.65 11.61 2.84
CA ASN A 24 -1.61 10.94 2.04
C ASN A 24 -1.83 9.42 1.90
N LYS A 25 -2.14 8.72 3.00
CA LYS A 25 -2.35 7.26 2.98
C LYS A 25 -3.59 6.87 2.17
N HIS A 26 -4.67 7.65 2.26
CA HIS A 26 -5.90 7.40 1.50
C HIS A 26 -5.66 7.65 0.01
N THR A 27 -5.13 8.83 -0.33
CA THR A 27 -4.81 9.21 -1.71
C THR A 27 -3.88 8.19 -2.36
N SER A 28 -2.82 7.78 -1.66
CA SER A 28 -1.84 6.82 -2.20
C SER A 28 -2.43 5.42 -2.41
N ARG A 29 -3.40 4.99 -1.57
CA ARG A 29 -4.16 3.75 -1.81
C ARG A 29 -5.05 3.84 -3.05
N HIS A 30 -5.72 4.98 -3.25
CA HIS A 30 -6.51 5.20 -4.46
C HIS A 30 -5.61 5.21 -5.71
N MET A 31 -4.43 5.82 -5.64
CA MET A 31 -3.45 5.79 -6.73
C MET A 31 -2.95 4.38 -7.02
N MET A 32 -2.62 3.59 -5.99
CA MET A 32 -2.28 2.17 -6.13
C MET A 32 -3.40 1.41 -6.85
N ASN A 33 -4.65 1.54 -6.38
CA ASN A 33 -5.78 0.83 -6.99
C ASN A 33 -6.06 1.29 -8.42
N GLY A 34 -5.96 2.59 -8.72
CA GLY A 34 -6.09 3.09 -10.09
C GLY A 34 -5.00 2.55 -11.02
N TRP A 35 -3.77 2.43 -10.54
CA TRP A 35 -2.66 1.84 -11.29
C TRP A 35 -2.86 0.35 -11.54
N LEU A 36 -3.25 -0.41 -10.51
CA LEU A 36 -3.57 -1.83 -10.62
C LEU A 36 -4.67 -2.07 -11.65
N MET A 37 -5.78 -1.34 -11.54
CA MET A 37 -6.91 -1.44 -12.46
C MET A 37 -6.52 -1.07 -13.90
N ARG A 38 -5.70 -0.02 -14.08
CA ARG A 38 -5.18 0.36 -15.40
C ARG A 38 -4.38 -0.77 -16.07
N HIS A 39 -3.71 -1.60 -15.28
CA HIS A 39 -2.91 -2.73 -15.76
C HIS A 39 -3.64 -4.08 -15.71
N GLY A 40 -4.96 -4.09 -15.49
CA GLY A 40 -5.78 -5.30 -15.53
C GLY A 40 -5.80 -6.11 -14.23
N TYR A 41 -5.33 -5.55 -13.11
CA TYR A 41 -5.41 -6.15 -11.79
C TYR A 41 -6.64 -5.66 -11.03
N ASN A 42 -7.18 -6.49 -10.15
CA ASN A 42 -8.21 -6.06 -9.21
C ASN A 42 -7.64 -5.04 -8.19
N PRO A 43 -8.47 -4.12 -7.69
CA PRO A 43 -8.05 -3.23 -6.61
C PRO A 43 -7.83 -4.02 -5.32
N ILE A 44 -6.90 -3.56 -4.49
CA ILE A 44 -6.63 -4.15 -3.17
C ILE A 44 -7.48 -3.42 -2.13
N SER A 45 -8.14 -4.21 -1.28
CA SER A 45 -8.85 -3.72 -0.09
C SER A 45 -8.22 -4.35 1.15
N ILE A 46 -8.02 -3.56 2.19
CA ILE A 46 -7.50 -4.06 3.47
C ILE A 46 -8.71 -4.37 4.35
N PRO A 47 -8.97 -5.63 4.72
CA PRO A 47 -10.10 -5.98 5.58
C PRO A 47 -10.03 -5.27 6.92
N ALA A 48 -11.17 -4.83 7.45
CA ALA A 48 -11.23 -4.19 8.77
C ALA A 48 -10.64 -5.06 9.88
N ALA A 49 -10.82 -6.39 9.79
CA ALA A 49 -10.23 -7.36 10.72
C ALA A 49 -8.68 -7.35 10.73
N ARG A 50 -8.03 -6.87 9.65
CA ARG A 50 -6.57 -6.77 9.52
C ARG A 50 -6.03 -5.36 9.75
N ALA A 51 -6.85 -4.44 10.28
CA ALA A 51 -6.41 -3.06 10.52
C ALA A 51 -5.23 -2.96 11.50
N LEU A 52 -5.20 -3.81 12.54
CA LEU A 52 -4.09 -3.84 13.49
C LEU A 52 -2.78 -4.28 12.83
N ASP A 53 -2.83 -5.30 11.98
CA ASP A 53 -1.67 -5.81 11.23
C ASP A 53 -1.12 -4.73 10.29
N PHE A 54 -2.02 -4.09 9.53
CA PHE A 54 -1.67 -3.00 8.63
C PHE A 54 -0.98 -1.86 9.40
N ASN A 55 -1.57 -1.41 10.50
CA ASN A 55 -1.00 -0.31 11.30
C ASN A 55 0.37 -0.68 11.87
N SER A 56 0.52 -1.90 12.39
CA SER A 56 1.78 -2.38 12.98
C SER A 56 2.90 -2.47 11.94
N LYS A 57 2.60 -2.98 10.74
CA LYS A 57 3.55 -3.07 9.63
C LYS A 57 3.91 -1.70 9.05
N MET A 58 2.94 -0.78 8.96
CA MET A 58 3.22 0.60 8.56
C MET A 58 4.16 1.29 9.55
N VAL A 59 3.98 1.09 10.87
CA VAL A 59 4.91 1.62 11.89
C VAL A 59 6.32 1.07 11.66
N ARG A 60 6.48 -0.24 11.46
CA ARG A 60 7.78 -0.86 11.17
C ARG A 60 8.41 -0.28 9.89
N PHE A 61 7.65 -0.19 8.81
CA PHE A 61 8.08 0.45 7.57
C PHE A 61 8.54 1.89 7.80
N TYR A 62 7.81 2.68 8.58
CA TYR A 62 8.24 4.05 8.90
C TYR A 62 9.52 4.12 9.71
N HIS A 63 9.85 3.12 10.53
CA HIS A 63 11.11 3.11 11.26
C HIS A 63 12.27 2.59 10.40
N SER A 64 12.11 1.43 9.77
CA SER A 64 13.18 0.74 9.05
C SER A 64 13.41 1.26 7.63
N LYS A 65 12.38 1.85 7.02
CA LYS A 65 12.29 2.14 5.57
C LYS A 65 12.34 0.90 4.67
N ASP A 66 12.29 -0.29 5.27
CA ASP A 66 12.18 -1.55 4.55
C ASP A 66 10.71 -1.80 4.20
N ALA A 67 10.41 -1.84 2.90
CA ALA A 67 9.07 -2.03 2.36
C ALA A 67 8.64 -3.50 2.28
N ASN A 68 9.56 -4.47 2.43
CA ASN A 68 9.32 -5.88 2.11
C ASN A 68 8.13 -6.47 2.89
N GLU A 69 8.10 -6.28 4.21
CA GLU A 69 7.01 -6.79 5.08
C GLU A 69 5.65 -6.21 4.70
N MET A 70 5.61 -4.92 4.35
CA MET A 70 4.38 -4.21 4.03
C MET A 70 3.87 -4.56 2.62
N MET A 71 4.78 -4.72 1.65
CA MET A 71 4.43 -5.17 0.29
C MET A 71 3.90 -6.61 0.30
N ALA A 72 4.53 -7.51 1.08
CA ALA A 72 4.04 -8.87 1.26
C ALA A 72 2.61 -8.89 1.84
N PHE A 73 2.35 -8.10 2.88
CA PHE A 73 1.01 -7.98 3.45
C PHE A 73 -0.04 -7.48 2.45
N LEU A 74 0.29 -6.47 1.64
CA LEU A 74 -0.64 -5.96 0.62
C LEU A 74 -0.90 -7.00 -0.47
N ALA A 75 0.11 -7.78 -0.85
CA ALA A 75 -0.05 -8.90 -1.78
C ALA A 75 -0.97 -9.99 -1.22
N GLU A 76 -0.89 -10.31 0.08
CA GLU A 76 -1.85 -11.22 0.72
C GLU A 76 -3.29 -10.68 0.69
N CYS A 77 -3.47 -9.36 0.84
CA CYS A 77 -4.79 -8.72 0.73
C CYS A 77 -5.35 -8.71 -0.70
N TYR A 78 -4.54 -8.96 -1.73
CA TYR A 78 -5.02 -9.12 -3.10
C TYR A 78 -5.67 -10.49 -3.34
N THR A 79 -5.24 -11.52 -2.61
CA THR A 79 -5.71 -12.90 -2.76
C THR A 79 -6.96 -13.24 -1.96
N LEU A 80 -7.45 -12.31 -1.13
CA LEU A 80 -8.65 -12.43 -0.30
C LEU A 80 -9.88 -11.85 -1.01
#